data_AF-A0A819UXL9-F1
#
_entry.id   AF-A0A819UXL9-F1
#
_cell.length_a   1.000
_cell.length_b   1.000
_cell.length_c   1.000
_cell.angle_alpha   90.00
_cell.angle_beta   90.00
_cell.angle_gamma   90.00
#
_symmetry.space_group_name_H-M   'P 1'
#
loop_
_entity.id
_entity.type
_entity.pdbx_description
1 polymer ?
#
loop_
_entity_poly.entity_id
_entity_poly.type
_entity_poly.pdbx_seq_one_letter_code
_entity_poly.pdbx_strand_id
1 'polypeptide(L)'
;MIFSTDNQYAYVCVGVSKSKSSPNSYKFAAINFETEKVENYDNVSLLSNVSRVIQHEKDADTVLICQGNHINIVNSQGKPHTNRHILSELYFDYEIQSLVCLQDSVLAFHKHGMQGRSLKDNKVTQEIYDQTRSFRVIGNDRLVVLQSRSFDQLQSFSALNTIPSDLHILMGHENT
;
A
#
# COMPACT_ATOMS: atom_id res chain seq x y z
N MET A 1 -1.74 -3.71 9.51
CA MET A 1 -0.27 -3.63 9.41
C MET A 1 0.32 -4.05 10.73
N ILE A 2 1.46 -4.75 10.73
CA ILE A 2 2.28 -4.96 11.91
C ILE A 2 3.41 -3.93 11.87
N PHE A 3 3.58 -3.07 12.88
CA PHE A 3 4.80 -2.30 13.07
C PHE A 3 5.76 -3.15 13.89
N SER A 4 6.97 -3.38 13.37
CA SER A 4 8.08 -3.73 14.23
C SER A 4 8.65 -2.42 14.79
N THR A 5 8.57 -2.27 16.11
CA THR A 5 9.41 -1.30 16.84
C THR A 5 10.57 -2.08 17.44
N ASP A 6 11.59 -1.41 17.99
CA ASP A 6 12.67 -2.07 18.75
C ASP A 6 12.17 -2.79 20.03
N ASN A 7 10.85 -2.82 20.26
CA ASN A 7 10.23 -3.53 21.37
C ASN A 7 10.17 -5.04 21.12
N GLN A 8 10.04 -5.79 22.22
CA GLN A 8 10.00 -7.26 22.22
C GLN A 8 8.79 -7.83 21.47
N TYR A 9 7.71 -7.06 21.32
CA TYR A 9 6.46 -7.47 20.68
C TYR A 9 6.03 -6.49 19.60
N ALA A 10 5.35 -7.03 18.59
CA ALA A 10 4.90 -6.25 17.45
C ALA A 10 3.66 -5.42 17.78
N TYR A 11 3.45 -4.30 17.08
CA TYR A 11 2.23 -3.50 17.18
C TYR A 11 1.34 -3.77 15.97
N VAL A 12 0.02 -3.89 16.13
CA VAL A 12 -0.90 -4.03 14.99
C VAL A 12 -1.66 -2.74 14.78
N CYS A 13 -1.38 -2.02 13.69
CA CYS A 13 -2.17 -0.88 13.25
C CYS A 13 -3.58 -1.32 12.90
N VAL A 14 -4.57 -0.78 13.63
CA VAL A 14 -6.01 -1.00 13.41
C VAL A 14 -6.72 0.24 12.89
N GLY A 15 -6.07 1.41 12.92
CA GLY A 15 -6.67 2.64 12.41
C GLY A 15 -5.68 3.77 12.19
N VAL A 16 -6.05 4.73 11.34
CA VAL A 16 -5.26 5.94 11.05
C VAL A 16 -6.15 7.16 11.13
N SER A 17 -5.61 8.25 11.68
CA SER A 17 -6.27 9.56 11.68
C SER A 17 -5.30 10.71 11.48
N LYS A 18 -5.83 11.88 11.14
CA LYS A 18 -5.05 13.12 11.13
C LYS A 18 -4.83 13.62 12.55
N SER A 19 -3.62 14.12 12.82
CA SER A 19 -3.33 14.77 14.09
C SER A 19 -4.00 16.15 14.16
N LYS A 20 -4.68 16.44 15.28
CA LYS A 20 -5.25 17.77 15.55
C LYS A 20 -4.16 18.84 15.74
N SER A 21 -2.95 18.44 16.15
CA SER A 21 -1.84 19.36 16.45
C SER A 21 -1.00 19.72 15.23
N SER A 22 -1.06 18.94 14.15
CA SER A 22 -0.29 19.20 12.93
C SER A 22 -1.00 18.62 11.70
N PRO A 23 -1.29 19.45 10.68
CA PRO A 23 -2.16 19.07 9.56
C PRO A 23 -1.56 17.96 8.68
N ASN A 24 -0.23 17.83 8.65
CA ASN A 24 0.47 16.84 7.83
C ASN A 24 0.87 15.58 8.61
N SER A 25 0.57 15.52 9.90
CA SER A 25 0.88 14.34 10.71
C SER A 25 -0.35 13.45 10.90
N TYR A 26 -0.07 12.18 11.09
CA TYR A 26 -1.03 11.12 11.32
C TYR A 26 -0.86 10.55 12.74
N LYS A 27 -1.91 9.91 13.23
CA LYS A 27 -1.90 9.10 14.44
C LYS A 27 -2.34 7.69 14.09
N PHE A 28 -1.57 6.72 14.53
CA PHE A 28 -1.89 5.30 14.39
C PHE A 28 -2.60 4.82 15.65
N ALA A 29 -3.80 4.27 15.48
CA ALA A 29 -4.44 3.44 16.49
C ALA A 29 -3.88 2.03 16.32
N ALA A 30 -3.26 1.50 17.37
CA ALA A 30 -2.56 0.22 17.31
C ALA A 30 -2.82 -0.63 18.55
N ILE A 31 -2.89 -1.94 18.35
CA ILE A 31 -2.89 -2.91 19.44
C ILE A 31 -1.44 -3.13 19.84
N ASN A 32 -1.15 -2.87 21.11
CA ASN A 32 0.12 -3.20 21.73
C ASN A 32 -0.02 -4.56 22.43
N PHE A 33 0.67 -5.58 21.94
CA PHE A 33 0.61 -6.92 22.52
C PHE A 33 1.38 -7.06 23.84
N GLU A 34 2.29 -6.14 24.16
CA GLU A 34 2.98 -6.12 25.45
C GLU A 34 2.04 -5.67 26.58
N THR A 35 1.19 -4.68 26.29
CA THR A 35 0.26 -4.11 27.28
C THR A 35 -1.17 -4.63 27.14
N GLU A 36 -1.44 -5.45 26.12
CA GLU A 36 -2.76 -5.96 25.73
C GLU A 36 -3.83 -4.86 25.57
N LYS A 37 -3.40 -3.65 25.19
CA LYS A 37 -4.26 -2.47 25.06
C LYS A 37 -4.23 -1.90 23.66
N VAL A 38 -5.33 -1.26 23.30
CA VAL A 38 -5.40 -0.44 22.09
C VAL A 38 -4.95 0.97 22.45
N GLU A 39 -3.84 1.41 21.87
CA GLU A 39 -3.35 2.77 22.00
C GLU A 39 -4.04 3.67 20.98
N ASN A 40 -4.33 4.91 21.37
CA ASN A 40 -4.91 5.94 20.49
C ASN A 40 -6.29 5.61 19.86
N TYR A 41 -7.07 4.68 20.40
CA TYR A 41 -8.38 4.33 19.85
C TYR A 41 -9.48 5.37 20.14
N ASP A 42 -9.61 5.81 21.39
CA ASP A 42 -10.78 6.56 21.88
C ASP A 42 -10.88 8.02 21.42
N ASN A 43 -9.86 8.55 20.73
CA ASN A 43 -9.75 9.98 20.39
C ASN A 43 -9.74 10.27 18.88
N VAL A 44 -10.19 9.33 18.07
CA VAL A 44 -9.84 9.28 16.65
C VAL A 44 -11.09 9.22 15.76
N SER A 45 -11.32 10.29 14.98
CA SER A 45 -12.11 10.21 13.74
C SER A 45 -11.26 9.50 12.69
N LEU A 46 -11.44 8.19 12.55
CA LEU A 46 -10.72 7.38 11.57
C LEU A 46 -10.95 7.94 10.16
N LEU A 47 -9.88 8.00 9.37
CA LEU A 47 -9.97 8.39 7.97
C LEU A 47 -10.68 7.29 7.19
N SER A 48 -11.88 7.58 6.70
CA SER A 48 -12.71 6.61 5.95
C SER A 48 -12.14 6.25 4.57
N ASN A 49 -11.22 7.06 4.05
CA ASN A 49 -10.65 6.90 2.71
C ASN A 49 -9.21 6.35 2.73
N VAL A 50 -8.72 5.84 3.86
CA VAL A 50 -7.44 5.12 3.91
C VAL A 50 -7.67 3.67 3.47
N SER A 51 -7.15 3.32 2.29
CA SER A 51 -7.32 1.98 1.72
C SER A 51 -6.26 0.99 2.20
N ARG A 52 -5.05 1.47 2.47
CA ARG A 52 -3.90 0.66 2.89
C ARG A 52 -2.95 1.47 3.77
N VAL A 53 -2.30 0.77 4.69
CA VAL A 53 -1.12 1.26 5.42
C VAL A 53 -0.04 0.19 5.24
N ILE A 54 1.16 0.55 4.79
CA ILE A 54 2.31 -0.37 4.58
C ILE A 54 3.56 0.16 5.29
N GLN A 55 4.27 -0.68 6.04
CA GLN A 55 5.58 -0.34 6.64
C GLN A 55 6.66 -0.80 5.65
N HIS A 56 7.68 0.02 5.45
CA HIS A 56 8.77 -0.28 4.53
C HIS A 56 9.68 -1.37 5.13
N GLU A 57 9.91 -2.46 4.40
CA GLU A 57 10.60 -3.63 4.94
C GLU A 57 12.06 -3.35 5.33
N LYS A 58 12.77 -2.53 4.54
CA LYS A 58 14.18 -2.17 4.79
C LYS A 58 14.35 -0.92 5.65
N ASP A 59 13.25 -0.25 6.00
CA ASP A 59 13.28 0.97 6.80
C ASP A 59 12.04 0.99 7.70
N ALA A 60 12.18 0.44 8.90
CA ALA A 60 11.08 0.31 9.85
C ALA A 60 10.52 1.67 10.29
N ASP A 61 11.27 2.77 10.13
CA ASP A 61 10.71 4.09 10.42
C ASP A 61 9.82 4.58 9.28
N THR A 62 9.92 4.07 8.05
CA THR A 62 9.10 4.52 6.93
C THR A 62 7.74 3.80 6.85
N VAL A 63 6.66 4.59 6.82
CA VAL A 63 5.27 4.13 6.74
C VAL A 63 4.52 4.85 5.61
N LEU A 64 3.88 4.07 4.75
CA LEU A 64 3.10 4.52 3.59
C LEU A 64 1.61 4.43 3.92
N ILE A 65 0.90 5.55 3.83
CA ILE A 65 -0.55 5.66 4.03
C ILE A 65 -1.19 5.96 2.68
N CYS A 66 -1.88 4.97 2.13
CA CYS A 66 -2.60 5.07 0.88
C CYS A 66 -4.00 5.62 1.12
N GLN A 67 -4.33 6.75 0.49
CA GLN A 67 -5.60 7.43 0.66
C GLN A 67 -6.10 7.90 -0.71
N GLY A 68 -7.13 7.25 -1.25
CA GLY A 68 -7.63 7.55 -2.60
C GLY A 68 -6.55 7.37 -3.68
N ASN A 69 -6.14 8.47 -4.32
CA ASN A 69 -5.15 8.51 -5.40
C ASN A 69 -3.75 9.00 -4.95
N HIS A 70 -3.52 9.18 -3.66
CA HIS A 70 -2.24 9.63 -3.13
C HIS A 70 -1.71 8.71 -2.03
N ILE A 71 -0.39 8.71 -1.88
CA ILE A 71 0.32 7.99 -0.83
C ILE A 71 1.04 9.04 0.01
N ASN A 72 0.76 9.08 1.30
CA ASN A 72 1.52 9.88 2.26
C ASN A 72 2.61 8.99 2.87
N ILE A 73 3.83 9.48 2.88
CA ILE A 73 4.99 8.79 3.42
C ILE A 73 5.40 9.52 4.69
N VAL A 74 5.23 8.83 5.82
CA VAL A 74 5.47 9.34 7.15
C VAL A 74 6.41 8.41 7.91
N ASN A 75 6.94 8.90 9.01
CA ASN A 75 7.72 8.07 9.90
C ASN A 75 6.82 7.18 10.78
N SER A 76 7.41 6.31 11.62
CA SER A 76 6.68 5.40 12.53
C SER A 76 5.80 6.14 13.54
N GLN A 77 6.12 7.40 13.80
CA GLN A 77 5.38 8.32 14.68
C GLN A 77 4.29 9.11 13.94
N GLY A 78 4.09 8.85 12.65
CA GLY A 78 3.09 9.49 11.81
C GLY A 78 3.45 10.90 11.35
N LYS A 79 4.68 11.37 11.55
CA LYS A 79 5.13 12.69 11.07
C LYS A 79 5.66 12.58 9.64
N PRO A 80 5.48 13.59 8.77
CA PRO A 80 6.07 13.60 7.44
C PRO A 80 7.56 13.26 7.48
N HIS A 81 7.99 12.37 6.61
CA HIS A 81 9.40 12.01 6.55
C HIS A 81 10.22 13.25 6.12
N THR A 82 11.20 13.64 6.92
CA THR A 82 12.08 14.80 6.63
C THR A 82 13.36 14.42 5.89
N ASN A 83 13.53 13.13 5.58
CA ASN A 83 14.69 12.62 4.85
C ASN A 83 14.64 13.11 3.40
N ARG A 84 15.70 13.79 2.94
CA ARG A 84 15.79 14.34 1.57
C ARG A 84 15.81 13.27 0.48
N HIS A 85 15.98 12.00 0.85
CA HIS A 85 16.06 10.89 -0.10
C HIS A 85 14.71 10.24 -0.41
N ILE A 86 13.65 10.55 0.33
CA ILE A 86 12.31 9.99 0.13
C ILE A 86 11.30 11.14 0.12
N LEU A 87 10.37 11.12 -0.83
CA LEU A 87 9.30 12.10 -0.90
C LEU A 87 8.31 11.90 0.24
N SER A 88 7.70 12.99 0.74
CA SER A 88 6.63 12.87 1.73
C SER A 88 5.29 12.44 1.10
N GLU A 89 5.12 12.61 -0.21
CA GLU A 89 3.87 12.33 -0.91
C GLU A 89 4.13 11.83 -2.34
N LEU A 90 3.29 10.89 -2.80
CA LEU A 90 3.19 10.43 -4.19
C LEU A 90 1.76 10.57 -4.68
N TYR A 91 1.59 10.88 -5.97
CA TYR A 91 0.28 11.08 -6.58
C TYR A 91 0.10 10.22 -7.82
N PHE A 92 -1.10 9.68 -7.97
CA PHE A 92 -1.54 8.91 -9.13
C PHE A 92 -2.76 9.60 -9.75
N ASP A 93 -2.93 9.41 -11.05
CA ASP A 93 -4.07 9.89 -11.83
C ASP A 93 -5.30 8.98 -11.71
N TYR A 94 -5.23 7.98 -10.83
CA TYR A 94 -6.31 7.02 -10.54
C TYR A 94 -6.37 6.68 -9.05
N GLU A 95 -7.53 6.16 -8.62
CA GLU A 95 -7.70 5.63 -7.25
C GLU A 95 -6.96 4.30 -7.07
N ILE A 96 -6.13 4.24 -6.02
CA ILE A 96 -5.28 3.10 -5.73
C ILE A 96 -6.09 2.03 -5.00
N GLN A 97 -6.22 0.86 -5.63
CA GLN A 97 -6.97 -0.29 -5.09
C GLN A 97 -6.09 -1.22 -4.26
N SER A 98 -4.83 -1.37 -4.64
CA SER A 98 -3.83 -2.09 -3.85
C SER A 98 -2.48 -1.41 -4.02
N LEU A 99 -1.64 -1.53 -3.01
CA LEU A 99 -0.31 -0.96 -2.97
C LEU A 99 0.68 -2.06 -2.59
N VAL A 100 1.83 -2.09 -3.24
CA VAL A 100 3.00 -2.88 -2.84
C VAL A 100 4.17 -1.91 -2.69
N CYS A 101 4.86 -1.99 -1.55
CA CYS A 101 6.09 -1.25 -1.31
C CYS A 101 7.28 -2.11 -1.72
N LEU A 102 8.16 -1.58 -2.56
CA LEU A 102 9.46 -2.15 -2.90
C LEU A 102 10.55 -1.34 -2.19
N GLN A 103 11.82 -1.66 -2.45
CA GLN A 103 12.97 -1.04 -1.77
C GLN A 103 13.15 0.46 -2.06
N ASP A 104 12.91 0.89 -3.30
CA ASP A 104 13.13 2.27 -3.74
C ASP A 104 11.94 2.86 -4.49
N SER A 105 10.86 2.10 -4.58
CA SER A 105 9.69 2.39 -5.38
C SER A 105 8.43 1.74 -4.80
N VAL A 106 7.29 2.13 -5.32
CA VAL A 106 5.99 1.52 -5.01
C VAL A 106 5.32 1.06 -6.29
N LEU A 107 4.53 0.00 -6.21
CA LEU A 107 3.61 -0.40 -7.26
C LEU A 107 2.19 -0.11 -6.78
N ALA A 108 1.54 0.88 -7.41
CA ALA A 108 0.13 1.18 -7.18
C ALA A 108 -0.72 0.45 -8.23
N PHE A 109 -1.74 -0.26 -7.78
CA PHE A 109 -2.60 -1.09 -8.63
C PHE A 109 -3.98 -0.47 -8.74
N HIS A 110 -4.52 -0.54 -9.95
CA HIS A 110 -5.92 -0.26 -10.24
C HIS A 110 -6.51 -1.45 -11.02
N LYS A 111 -7.81 -1.37 -11.33
CA LYS A 111 -8.53 -2.47 -11.97
C LYS A 111 -7.86 -2.97 -13.25
N HIS A 112 -7.26 -2.10 -14.05
CA HIS A 112 -6.76 -2.39 -15.39
C HIS A 112 -5.23 -2.48 -15.48
N GLY A 113 -4.54 -2.52 -14.34
CA GLY A 113 -3.10 -2.62 -14.33
C GLY A 113 -2.44 -1.98 -13.12
N MET A 114 -1.26 -1.42 -13.33
CA MET A 114 -0.43 -0.86 -12.26
C MET A 114 0.52 0.20 -12.79
N GLN A 115 0.93 1.11 -11.90
CA GLN A 115 2.03 2.03 -12.15
C GLN A 115 3.04 1.94 -11.01
N GLY A 116 4.31 1.70 -11.38
CA GLY A 116 5.45 1.76 -10.51
C GLY A 116 6.00 3.18 -10.43
N ARG A 117 6.27 3.69 -9.23
CA ARG A 117 6.87 5.02 -9.03
C ARG A 117 8.02 4.98 -8.03
N SER A 118 9.08 5.71 -8.33
CA SER A 118 10.23 5.92 -7.45
C SER A 118 9.84 6.73 -6.21
N LEU A 119 10.24 6.25 -5.03
CA LEU A 119 10.07 6.94 -3.75
C LEU A 119 10.92 8.22 -3.65
N LYS A 120 11.98 8.34 -4.47
CA LYS A 120 12.95 9.44 -4.40
C LYS A 120 12.53 10.66 -5.22
N ASP A 121 11.98 10.43 -6.41
CA ASP A 121 11.75 11.50 -7.39
C ASP A 121 10.40 11.40 -8.11
N ASN A 122 9.49 10.51 -7.66
CA ASN A 122 8.15 10.32 -8.21
C ASN A 122 8.14 9.91 -9.70
N LYS A 123 9.27 9.53 -10.28
CA LYS A 123 9.32 9.07 -11.66
C LYS A 123 8.60 7.74 -11.81
N VAL A 124 7.83 7.62 -12.89
CA VAL A 124 7.25 6.34 -13.30
C VAL A 124 8.38 5.40 -13.70
N THR A 125 8.49 4.27 -13.02
CA THR A 125 9.51 3.24 -13.27
C THR A 125 8.97 2.09 -14.09
N GLN A 126 7.67 1.80 -13.95
CA GLN A 126 6.99 0.69 -14.60
C GLN A 126 5.53 1.04 -14.83
N GLU A 127 4.92 0.47 -15.86
CA GLU A 127 3.48 0.64 -16.12
C GLU A 127 2.94 -0.58 -16.85
N ILE A 128 1.80 -1.08 -16.38
CA ILE A 128 0.97 -2.07 -17.09
C ILE A 128 -0.40 -1.45 -17.20
N TYR A 129 -0.95 -1.45 -18.41
CA TYR A 129 -2.30 -0.96 -18.65
C TYR A 129 -2.97 -1.80 -19.74
N ASP A 130 -4.04 -2.51 -19.37
CA ASP A 130 -4.84 -3.31 -20.28
C ASP A 130 -6.32 -3.23 -19.88
N GLN A 131 -7.09 -2.46 -20.66
CA GLN A 131 -8.53 -2.29 -20.44
C GLN A 131 -9.35 -3.55 -20.75
N THR A 132 -8.79 -4.53 -21.46
CA THR A 132 -9.48 -5.79 -21.78
C THR A 132 -9.43 -6.78 -20.61
N ARG A 133 -8.65 -6.46 -19.57
CA ARG A 133 -8.45 -7.30 -18.40
C ARG A 133 -8.76 -6.56 -17.11
N SER A 134 -9.06 -7.36 -16.10
CA SER A 134 -9.05 -6.93 -14.70
C SER A 134 -7.91 -7.61 -13.97
N PHE A 135 -7.13 -6.86 -13.20
CA PHE A 135 -6.01 -7.35 -12.41
C PHE A 135 -6.30 -7.25 -10.92
N ARG A 136 -5.81 -8.23 -10.16
CA ARG A 136 -5.87 -8.24 -8.70
C ARG A 136 -4.58 -8.81 -8.13
N VAL A 137 -3.98 -8.09 -7.18
CA VAL A 137 -2.86 -8.62 -6.39
C VAL A 137 -3.38 -9.73 -5.47
N ILE A 138 -2.78 -10.92 -5.57
CA ILE A 138 -3.14 -12.08 -4.73
C ILE A 138 -2.01 -12.50 -3.77
N GLY A 139 -0.79 -11.98 -3.95
CA GLY A 139 0.33 -12.18 -3.05
C GLY A 139 1.45 -11.18 -3.33
N ASN A 140 2.22 -10.80 -2.30
CA ASN A 140 3.29 -9.79 -2.41
C ASN A 140 4.42 -9.97 -1.37
N ASP A 141 4.60 -11.15 -0.78
CA ASP A 141 5.61 -11.39 0.26
C ASP A 141 7.03 -11.45 -0.33
N ARG A 142 7.29 -12.45 -1.19
CA ARG A 142 8.57 -12.56 -1.93
C ARG A 142 8.45 -12.18 -3.39
N LEU A 143 7.28 -12.44 -3.95
CA LEU A 143 6.95 -12.21 -5.35
C LEU A 143 5.61 -11.50 -5.39
N VAL A 144 5.51 -10.51 -6.28
CA VAL A 144 4.23 -9.88 -6.54
C VAL A 144 3.48 -10.72 -7.57
N VAL A 145 2.42 -11.38 -7.11
CA VAL A 145 1.60 -12.28 -7.92
C VAL A 145 0.27 -11.60 -8.22
N LEU A 146 -0.06 -11.51 -9.51
CA LEU A 146 -1.30 -10.96 -10.01
C LEU A 146 -2.18 -12.06 -10.57
N GLN A 147 -3.46 -12.02 -10.24
CA GLN A 147 -4.50 -12.69 -11.01
C GLN A 147 -5.02 -11.72 -12.07
N SER A 148 -5.21 -12.18 -13.30
CA SER A 148 -5.92 -11.44 -14.34
C SER A 148 -7.12 -12.20 -14.89
N ARG A 149 -8.17 -11.48 -15.28
CA ARG A 149 -9.36 -12.03 -15.96
C ARG A 149 -9.73 -11.16 -17.16
N SER A 150 -9.92 -11.77 -18.33
CA SER A 150 -10.39 -11.07 -19.54
C SER A 150 -11.89 -10.78 -19.45
N PHE A 151 -12.32 -9.60 -19.92
CA PHE A 151 -13.74 -9.25 -19.99
C PHE A 151 -14.52 -10.14 -20.95
N ASP A 152 -13.93 -10.61 -22.05
CA ASP A 152 -14.58 -11.50 -23.01
C ASP A 152 -14.93 -12.85 -22.35
N GLN A 153 -14.05 -13.35 -21.48
CA GLN A 153 -14.27 -14.57 -20.71
C GLN A 153 -15.34 -14.39 -19.63
N LEU A 154 -15.48 -13.18 -19.05
CA LEU A 154 -16.52 -12.85 -18.08
C LEU A 154 -17.92 -12.85 -18.69
N GLN A 155 -18.05 -12.52 -19.98
CA GLN A 155 -19.35 -12.50 -20.67
C GLN A 155 -19.73 -13.84 -21.31
N SER A 156 -18.75 -14.67 -21.71
CA SER A 156 -18.99 -15.87 -22.51
C SER A 156 -19.32 -17.14 -21.71
N PHE A 157 -19.02 -17.20 -20.40
CA PHE A 157 -19.04 -18.44 -19.61
C PHE A 157 -19.92 -18.42 -18.36
N SER A 158 -20.99 -17.60 -18.34
CA SER A 158 -21.94 -17.54 -17.21
C SER A 158 -22.70 -18.85 -16.90
N ALA A 159 -22.45 -19.94 -17.64
CA ALA A 159 -23.10 -21.24 -17.50
C ALA A 159 -22.21 -22.38 -16.95
N LEU A 160 -20.90 -22.17 -16.77
CA LEU A 160 -20.00 -23.15 -16.13
C LEU A 160 -19.29 -22.44 -14.97
N ASN A 161 -19.44 -22.96 -13.76
CA ASN A 161 -19.08 -22.36 -12.46
C ASN A 161 -17.58 -22.04 -12.23
N THR A 162 -16.76 -21.82 -13.26
CA THR A 162 -15.36 -21.42 -13.11
C THR A 162 -14.93 -20.55 -14.29
N ILE A 163 -14.92 -19.23 -14.08
CA ILE A 163 -14.29 -18.28 -15.01
C ILE A 163 -12.77 -18.50 -14.94
N PRO A 164 -12.09 -18.82 -16.05
CA PRO A 164 -10.65 -19.03 -16.06
C PRO A 164 -9.92 -17.73 -15.66
N SER A 165 -8.78 -17.87 -14.98
CA SER A 165 -7.94 -16.74 -14.59
C SER A 165 -6.47 -17.04 -14.84
N ASP A 166 -5.77 -16.05 -15.38
CA ASP A 166 -4.33 -16.15 -15.58
C ASP A 166 -3.59 -15.66 -14.33
N LEU A 167 -2.43 -16.26 -14.05
CA LEU A 167 -1.51 -15.85 -12.99
C LEU A 167 -0.26 -15.24 -13.60
N HIS A 168 0.12 -14.07 -13.11
CA HIS A 168 1.32 -13.34 -13.52
C HIS A 168 2.22 -13.11 -12.32
N ILE A 169 3.52 -13.15 -12.52
CA ILE A 169 4.53 -12.80 -11.51
C ILE A 169 5.25 -11.56 -12.01
N LEU A 170 5.22 -10.47 -11.24
CA LEU A 170 6.04 -9.30 -11.55
C LEU A 170 7.45 -9.55 -11.02
N MET A 171 8.41 -9.60 -11.93
CA MET A 171 9.84 -9.71 -11.60
C MET A 171 10.47 -8.32 -11.71
N GLY A 172 11.09 -7.85 -10.63
CA GLY A 172 11.90 -6.63 -10.64
C GLY A 172 13.31 -6.92 -11.19
N HIS A 173 13.97 -5.88 -11.69
CA HIS A 173 15.43 -5.89 -11.80
C HIS A 173 15.97 -5.29 -10.51
N GLU A 174 16.46 -6.13 -9.60
CA GLU A 174 17.26 -5.67 -8.47
C GLU A 174 18.61 -5.22 -9.05
N ASN A 175 18.82 -3.92 -9.22
CA ASN A 175 20.15 -3.42 -9.52
C ASN A 175 21.01 -3.62 -8.26
N THR A 176 21.86 -4.66 -8.29
CA THR A 176 22.92 -4.93 -7.32
C THR A 176 23.95 -3.82 -7.26
#